data_AF-A0A2K3M221-F1
#
_entry.id   AF-A0A2K3M221-F1
#
_cell.length_a   1.000
_cell.length_b   1.000
_cell.length_c   1.000
_cell.angle_alpha   90.00
_cell.angle_beta   90.00
_cell.angle_gamma   90.00
#
_symmetry.space_group_name_H-M   'P 1'
#
loop_
_entity.id
_entity.type
_entity.pdbx_description
1 polymer ?
#
loop_
_entity_poly.entity_id
_entity_poly.type
_entity_poly.pdbx_seq_one_letter_code
_entity_poly.pdbx_strand_id
1 'polypeptide(L)'
;MDTVTVTTRAQILRHITAFTTSVINQSELRRCLIETLHRETSISNQVTLKQLNLAVEALESAISFSSSAIRSSSSLSLAEKLLIPLPEYPLSSFLLSLIQTVRNCPDDSAITLLRIFNSNPSLARSEIAPSLYEHLFYLHLFPVFRWFDEQRTRILPSTSETPSRHTGDYSASDELVVMPYAKLLSSVSGDQASKLRELEREYEEVLDENCRILAVYFKEVLVNKDEESTISPPLLILKSAVEGGRGNDGGEDRKEEMQMPVLKNGR
;
A
#
# COMPACT_ATOMS: atom_id res chain seq x y z
N MET A 1 -9.36 -23.08 -5.13
CA MET A 1 -10.07 -22.72 -3.89
C MET A 1 -9.55 -21.36 -3.52
N ASP A 2 -10.28 -20.32 -3.90
CA ASP A 2 -9.79 -18.95 -3.79
C ASP A 2 -10.22 -18.44 -2.42
N THR A 3 -9.30 -18.52 -1.46
CA THR A 3 -9.54 -18.04 -0.11
C THR A 3 -9.54 -16.50 -0.13
N VAL A 4 -10.69 -15.90 0.09
CA VAL A 4 -10.81 -14.47 0.36
C VAL A 4 -10.11 -14.19 1.69
N THR A 5 -8.99 -13.44 1.64
CA THR A 5 -8.22 -13.09 2.84
C THR A 5 -9.00 -12.07 3.65
N VAL A 6 -9.54 -12.46 4.80
CA VAL A 6 -10.20 -11.54 5.74
C VAL A 6 -9.17 -11.04 6.75
N THR A 7 -9.11 -9.73 6.97
CA THR A 7 -8.28 -9.14 8.03
C THR A 7 -9.15 -8.78 9.22
N THR A 8 -8.73 -9.23 10.41
CA THR A 8 -9.45 -8.96 11.66
C THR A 8 -9.02 -7.64 12.30
N ARG A 9 -9.93 -7.04 13.09
CA ARG A 9 -9.63 -5.85 13.90
C ARG A 9 -8.39 -6.04 14.78
N ALA A 10 -8.27 -7.19 15.44
CA ALA A 10 -7.13 -7.51 16.31
C ALA A 10 -5.80 -7.51 15.55
N GLN A 11 -5.76 -8.02 14.31
CA GLN A 11 -4.55 -7.99 13.47
C GLN A 11 -4.17 -6.55 13.12
N ILE A 12 -5.14 -5.73 12.69
CA ILE A 12 -4.89 -4.32 12.32
C ILE A 12 -4.31 -3.55 13.51
N LEU A 13 -4.97 -3.64 14.67
CA LEU A 13 -4.52 -2.98 15.89
C LEU A 13 -3.14 -3.48 16.34
N ARG A 14 -2.88 -4.79 16.26
CA ARG A 14 -1.57 -5.36 16.64
C ARG A 14 -0.45 -4.77 15.81
N HIS A 15 -0.60 -4.78 14.48
CA HIS A 15 0.45 -4.31 13.58
C HIS A 15 0.64 -2.80 13.67
N ILE A 16 -0.44 -2.01 13.68
CA ILE A 16 -0.33 -0.55 13.76
C ILE A 16 0.22 -0.11 15.12
N THR A 17 -0.27 -0.68 16.22
CA THR A 17 0.25 -0.35 17.57
C THR A 17 1.73 -0.70 17.69
N ALA A 18 2.16 -1.85 17.15
CA ALA A 18 3.58 -2.22 17.14
C ALA A 18 4.43 -1.21 16.36
N PHE A 19 3.96 -0.77 15.19
CA PHE A 19 4.62 0.25 14.40
C PHE A 19 4.70 1.60 15.13
N THR A 20 3.58 2.15 15.61
CA THR A 20 3.57 3.47 16.28
C THR A 20 4.36 3.46 17.58
N THR A 21 4.31 2.36 18.34
CA THR A 21 5.14 2.18 19.54
C THR A 21 6.63 2.14 19.20
N SER A 22 7.02 1.46 18.11
CA SER A 22 8.40 1.46 17.63
C SER A 22 8.86 2.88 17.28
N VAL A 23 8.04 3.66 16.56
CA VAL A 23 8.33 5.06 16.21
C VAL A 23 8.44 5.94 17.44
N ILE A 24 7.57 5.77 18.44
CA ILE A 24 7.64 6.53 19.71
C ILE A 24 8.96 6.23 20.45
N ASN A 25 9.40 4.99 20.46
CA ASN A 25 10.60 4.58 21.19
C ASN A 25 11.91 4.89 20.45
N GLN A 26 11.87 5.18 19.14
CA GLN A 26 13.05 5.43 18.32
C GLN A 26 13.07 6.88 17.82
N SER A 27 13.83 7.75 18.49
CA SER A 27 13.90 9.18 18.16
C SER A 27 14.39 9.46 16.74
N GLU A 28 15.44 8.76 16.28
CA GLU A 28 16.00 8.96 14.94
C GLU A 28 15.02 8.54 13.84
N LEU A 29 14.35 7.41 14.02
CA LEU A 29 13.30 6.95 13.09
C LEU A 29 12.18 7.98 13.01
N ARG A 30 11.68 8.43 14.16
CA ARG A 30 10.60 9.43 14.22
C ARG A 30 11.00 10.74 13.53
N ARG A 31 12.19 11.27 13.81
CA ARG A 31 12.71 12.48 13.17
C ARG A 31 12.82 12.31 11.66
N CYS A 32 13.37 11.18 11.21
CA CYS A 32 13.49 10.87 9.78
C CYS A 32 12.11 10.84 9.10
N LEU A 33 11.13 10.17 9.69
CA LEU A 33 9.76 10.10 9.15
C LEU A 33 9.08 11.47 9.10
N ILE A 34 9.24 12.28 10.15
CA ILE A 34 8.72 13.66 10.19
C ILE A 34 9.36 14.50 9.08
N GLU A 35 10.67 14.41 8.90
CA GLU A 35 11.39 15.15 7.84
C GLU A 35 10.96 14.71 6.44
N THR A 36 10.80 13.41 6.19
CA THR A 36 10.28 12.87 4.93
C THR A 36 8.89 13.42 4.64
N LEU A 37 7.96 13.35 5.61
CA LEU A 37 6.61 13.87 5.46
C LEU A 37 6.58 15.38 5.26
N HIS A 38 7.50 16.12 5.91
CA HIS A 38 7.66 17.56 5.70
C HIS A 38 8.08 17.91 4.28
N ARG A 39 9.00 17.14 3.68
CA ARG A 39 9.48 17.37 2.31
C ARG A 39 8.39 17.14 1.27
N GLU A 40 7.58 16.10 1.47
CA GLU A 40 6.52 15.74 0.53
C GLU A 40 5.30 16.68 0.65
N THR A 41 5.11 17.28 1.83
CA THR A 41 4.01 18.21 2.05
C THR A 41 4.36 19.61 1.56
N SER A 42 3.87 20.00 0.38
CA SER A 42 3.98 21.39 -0.12
C SER A 42 3.09 22.34 0.69
N ILE A 43 3.55 22.78 1.87
CA ILE A 43 2.80 23.69 2.75
C ILE A 43 3.05 25.14 2.31
N SER A 44 2.11 25.72 1.57
CA SER A 44 2.15 27.14 1.20
C SER A 44 1.71 28.06 2.36
N ASN A 45 0.88 27.56 3.27
CA ASN A 45 0.32 28.33 4.37
C ASN A 45 1.24 28.33 5.60
N GLN A 46 1.82 29.50 5.91
CA GLN A 46 2.69 29.71 7.07
C GLN A 46 2.02 29.44 8.41
N VAL A 47 0.69 29.60 8.52
CA VAL A 47 -0.05 29.28 9.75
C VAL A 47 -0.09 27.77 9.96
N THR A 48 -0.42 27.01 8.92
CA THR A 48 -0.43 25.55 8.95
C THR A 48 0.94 24.98 9.30
N LEU A 49 2.01 25.53 8.72
CA LEU A 49 3.38 25.11 9.03
C LEU A 49 3.71 25.32 10.52
N LYS A 50 3.33 26.47 11.09
CA LYS A 50 3.51 26.74 12.53
C LYS A 50 2.71 25.77 13.40
N GLN A 51 1.47 25.45 13.01
CA GLN A 51 0.63 24.48 13.73
C GLN A 51 1.27 23.09 13.76
N LEU A 52 1.82 22.63 12.64
CA LEU A 52 2.51 21.35 12.53
C LEU A 52 3.79 21.33 13.38
N ASN A 53 4.62 22.37 13.31
CA ASN A 53 5.83 22.47 14.12
C ASN A 53 5.52 22.48 15.63
N LEU A 54 4.49 23.22 16.06
CA LEU A 54 4.04 23.22 17.45
C LEU A 54 3.57 21.82 17.89
N ALA A 55 2.91 21.07 17.01
CA ALA A 55 2.50 19.70 17.31
C ALA A 55 3.70 18.75 17.42
N VAL A 56 4.72 18.90 16.57
CA VAL A 56 6.00 18.17 16.68
C VAL A 56 6.66 18.46 18.03
N GLU A 57 6.82 19.72 18.40
CA GLU A 57 7.42 20.13 19.68
C GLU A 57 6.66 19.58 20.89
N ALA A 58 5.33 19.62 20.84
CA ALA A 58 4.47 19.07 21.89
C ALA A 58 4.62 17.55 22.02
N LEU A 59 4.70 16.83 20.89
CA LEU A 59 4.91 15.39 20.85
C LEU A 59 6.28 15.00 21.40
N GLU A 60 7.35 15.64 20.93
CA GLU A 60 8.73 15.37 21.39
C GLU A 60 8.90 15.66 22.88
N SER A 61 8.32 16.77 23.34
CA SER A 61 8.31 17.11 24.76
C SER A 61 7.61 16.01 25.55
N ALA A 62 6.42 15.58 25.16
CA ALA A 62 5.65 14.57 25.87
C ALA A 62 6.36 13.19 25.91
N ILE A 63 7.02 12.79 24.83
CA ILE A 63 7.78 11.52 24.78
C ILE A 63 9.01 11.59 25.68
N SER A 64 9.65 12.76 25.78
CA SER A 64 10.85 12.95 26.61
C SER A 64 10.58 12.92 28.13
N PHE A 65 9.34 13.16 28.56
CA PHE A 65 8.97 13.08 29.98
C PHE A 65 8.63 11.65 30.41
N SER A 66 9.36 11.14 31.41
CA SER A 66 9.26 9.74 31.87
C SER A 66 7.95 9.40 32.60
N SER A 67 7.24 10.38 33.18
CA SER A 67 6.03 10.11 33.97
C SER A 67 4.76 10.06 33.10
N SER A 68 3.96 9.01 33.29
CA SER A 68 2.69 8.78 32.59
C SER A 68 1.66 9.89 32.81
N ALA A 69 1.68 10.56 33.98
CA ALA A 69 0.81 11.68 34.30
C ALA A 69 1.12 12.96 33.50
N ILE A 70 2.35 13.14 33.03
CA ILE A 70 2.76 14.30 32.21
C ILE A 70 2.59 14.01 30.71
N ARG A 71 2.60 12.73 30.30
CA ARG A 71 2.22 12.26 28.94
C ARG A 71 0.77 12.52 28.56
N SER A 72 -0.07 12.98 29.49
CA SER A 72 -1.44 13.47 29.25
C SER A 72 -1.54 14.98 29.42
N SER A 73 -0.51 15.71 29.01
CA SER A 73 -0.40 17.16 29.16
C SER A 73 -1.45 17.92 28.36
N SER A 74 -1.79 19.10 28.87
CA SER A 74 -2.57 20.10 28.13
C SER A 74 -1.97 20.44 26.76
N SER A 75 -0.64 20.31 26.60
CA SER A 75 0.05 20.53 25.33
C SER A 75 -0.31 19.50 24.25
N LEU A 76 -0.45 18.22 24.59
CA LEU A 76 -0.90 17.20 23.62
C LEU A 76 -2.36 17.38 23.23
N SER A 77 -3.22 17.78 24.17
CA SER A 77 -4.62 18.11 23.85
C SER A 77 -4.71 19.31 22.91
N LEU A 78 -3.84 20.31 23.08
CA LEU A 78 -3.76 21.45 22.17
C LEU A 78 -3.25 21.02 20.80
N ALA A 79 -2.16 20.26 20.75
CA ALA A 79 -1.59 19.74 19.49
C ALA A 79 -2.63 18.94 18.70
N GLU A 80 -3.36 18.03 19.35
CA GLU A 80 -4.45 17.29 18.72
C GLU A 80 -5.52 18.21 18.12
N LYS A 81 -5.96 19.25 18.84
CA LYS A 81 -6.91 20.24 18.32
C LYS A 81 -6.38 21.04 17.13
N LEU A 82 -5.07 21.24 17.04
CA LEU A 82 -4.43 21.89 15.89
C LEU A 82 -4.34 20.96 14.66
N LEU A 83 -4.20 19.65 14.88
CA LEU A 83 -4.05 18.66 13.81
C LEU A 83 -5.39 18.15 13.25
N ILE A 84 -6.44 18.07 14.08
CA ILE A 84 -7.78 17.60 13.66
C ILE A 84 -8.32 18.32 12.40
N PRO A 85 -8.20 19.66 12.27
CA PRO A 85 -8.70 20.40 11.10
C PRO A 85 -7.86 20.23 9.83
N LEU A 86 -6.76 19.45 9.89
CA LEU A 86 -5.74 19.34 8.85
C LEU A 86 -5.59 17.89 8.30
N PRO A 87 -6.68 17.16 7.99
CA PRO A 87 -6.59 15.75 7.57
C PRO A 87 -5.93 15.55 6.20
N GLU A 88 -5.89 16.58 5.36
CA GLU A 88 -5.30 16.57 4.02
C GLU A 88 -3.77 16.46 4.03
N TYR A 89 -3.14 16.76 5.16
CA TYR A 89 -1.69 16.72 5.30
C TYR A 89 -1.23 15.40 5.92
N PRO A 90 -0.40 14.59 5.21
CA PRO A 90 0.12 13.32 5.72
C PRO A 90 0.86 13.46 7.05
N LEU A 91 1.65 14.54 7.18
CA LEU A 91 2.34 14.87 8.42
C LEU A 91 1.37 15.06 9.59
N SER A 92 0.24 15.74 9.36
CA SER A 92 -0.78 15.94 10.39
C SER A 92 -1.37 14.62 10.87
N SER A 93 -1.75 13.74 9.92
CA SER A 93 -2.27 12.41 10.24
C SER A 93 -1.22 11.56 10.97
N PHE A 94 0.04 11.61 10.53
CA PHE A 94 1.13 10.90 11.21
C PHE A 94 1.31 11.37 12.66
N LEU A 95 1.47 12.67 12.88
CA LEU A 95 1.63 13.23 14.23
C LEU A 95 0.43 12.92 15.12
N LEU A 96 -0.78 13.07 14.59
CA LEU A 96 -2.01 12.79 15.33
C LEU A 96 -2.09 11.31 15.73
N SER A 97 -1.70 10.39 14.84
CA SER A 97 -1.65 8.96 15.16
C SER A 97 -0.67 8.63 16.31
N LEU A 98 0.48 9.32 16.37
CA LEU A 98 1.46 9.16 17.44
C LEU A 98 0.96 9.74 18.75
N ILE A 99 0.34 10.94 18.72
CA ILE A 99 -0.29 11.56 19.89
C ILE A 99 -1.37 10.63 20.46
N GLN A 100 -2.24 10.07 19.61
CA GLN A 100 -3.27 9.12 20.02
C GLN A 100 -2.68 7.83 20.61
N THR A 101 -1.55 7.34 20.08
CA THR A 101 -0.81 6.22 20.68
C THR A 101 -0.29 6.56 22.07
N VAL A 102 0.33 7.73 22.24
CA VAL A 102 0.82 8.21 23.57
C VAL A 102 -0.33 8.32 24.57
N ARG A 103 -1.53 8.71 24.09
CA ARG A 103 -2.76 8.80 24.89
C ARG A 103 -3.49 7.46 25.10
N ASN A 104 -2.94 6.36 24.61
CA ASN A 104 -3.53 5.02 24.71
C ASN A 104 -4.92 4.89 24.02
N CYS A 105 -5.08 5.55 22.87
CA CYS A 105 -6.24 5.44 21.97
C CYS A 105 -5.85 4.66 20.69
N PRO A 106 -5.69 3.32 20.75
CA PRO A 106 -5.16 2.54 19.62
C PRO A 106 -6.08 2.52 18.41
N ASP A 107 -7.41 2.56 18.60
CA ASP A 107 -8.38 2.62 17.50
C ASP A 107 -8.26 3.92 16.69
N ASP A 108 -8.29 5.06 17.38
CA ASP A 108 -8.17 6.36 16.74
C ASP A 108 -6.82 6.52 16.05
N SER A 109 -5.75 6.05 16.70
CA SER A 109 -4.40 6.03 16.13
C SER A 109 -4.35 5.23 14.85
N ALA A 110 -4.92 4.02 14.86
CA ALA A 110 -4.95 3.15 13.71
C ALA A 110 -5.74 3.74 12.54
N ILE A 111 -6.95 4.25 12.81
CA ILE A 111 -7.79 4.92 11.81
C ILE A 111 -7.06 6.13 11.21
N THR A 112 -6.37 6.91 12.04
CA THR A 112 -5.69 8.12 11.62
C THR A 112 -4.44 7.80 10.79
N LEU A 113 -3.66 6.79 11.18
CA LEU A 113 -2.48 6.36 10.42
C LEU A 113 -2.86 5.80 9.04
N LEU A 114 -3.95 5.04 8.95
CA LEU A 114 -4.46 4.51 7.68
C LEU A 114 -4.85 5.62 6.67
N ARG A 115 -5.10 6.86 7.12
CA ARG A 115 -5.33 8.01 6.21
C ARG A 115 -4.12 8.34 5.33
N ILE A 116 -2.91 7.99 5.77
CA ILE A 116 -1.69 8.19 4.96
C ILE A 116 -1.70 7.23 3.77
N PHE A 117 -2.06 5.97 4.00
CA PHE A 117 -2.24 4.98 2.92
C PHE A 117 -3.36 5.34 1.95
N ASN A 118 -4.36 6.10 2.41
CA ASN A 118 -5.45 6.59 1.55
C ASN A 118 -5.07 7.86 0.76
N SER A 119 -4.42 8.84 1.39
CA SER A 119 -4.08 10.10 0.73
C SER A 119 -2.81 10.01 -0.13
N ASN A 120 -1.79 9.30 0.35
CA ASN A 120 -0.47 9.19 -0.28
C ASN A 120 0.06 7.74 -0.19
N PRO A 121 -0.59 6.80 -0.91
CA PRO A 121 -0.24 5.38 -0.85
C PRO A 121 1.22 5.09 -1.21
N SER A 122 1.77 5.68 -2.29
CA SER A 122 3.16 5.46 -2.71
C SER A 122 4.15 5.76 -1.58
N LEU A 123 4.08 6.98 -1.00
CA LEU A 123 4.92 7.38 0.14
C LEU A 123 4.72 6.46 1.36
N ALA A 124 3.47 6.06 1.64
CA ALA A 124 3.16 5.18 2.76
C ALA A 124 3.83 3.80 2.61
N ARG A 125 3.82 3.25 1.39
CA ARG A 125 4.39 1.95 1.05
C ARG A 125 5.92 1.95 1.04
N SER A 126 6.54 3.00 0.51
CA SER A 126 7.99 3.03 0.25
C SER A 126 8.80 3.59 1.42
N GLU A 127 8.29 4.60 2.11
CA GLU A 127 9.10 5.39 3.05
C GLU A 127 8.51 5.44 4.47
N ILE A 128 7.18 5.58 4.62
CA ILE A 128 6.59 5.85 5.95
C ILE A 128 6.37 4.58 6.75
N ALA A 129 5.70 3.60 6.16
CA ALA A 129 5.39 2.35 6.85
C ALA A 129 5.46 1.13 5.92
N PRO A 130 6.63 0.82 5.30
CA PRO A 130 6.80 -0.38 4.48
C PRO A 130 6.45 -1.67 5.22
N SER A 131 6.80 -1.74 6.51
CA SER A 131 6.44 -2.90 7.34
C SER A 131 4.93 -3.04 7.52
N LEU A 132 4.17 -1.95 7.66
CA LEU A 132 2.71 -2.05 7.73
C LEU A 132 2.10 -2.44 6.39
N TYR A 133 2.67 -1.94 5.28
CA TYR A 133 2.29 -2.36 3.94
C TYR A 133 2.43 -3.88 3.77
N GLU A 134 3.58 -4.43 4.15
CA GLU A 134 3.84 -5.88 4.09
C GLU A 134 2.84 -6.70 4.93
N HIS A 135 2.59 -6.28 6.18
CA HIS A 135 1.75 -7.06 7.10
C HIS A 135 0.25 -6.94 6.82
N LEU A 136 -0.22 -5.79 6.32
CA LEU A 136 -1.65 -5.54 6.16
C LEU A 136 -2.11 -5.63 4.70
N PHE A 137 -1.32 -5.13 3.75
CA PHE A 137 -1.78 -4.96 2.36
C PHE A 137 -1.31 -6.10 1.45
N TYR A 138 -0.10 -6.61 1.67
CA TYR A 138 0.56 -7.54 0.72
C TYR A 138 -0.29 -8.76 0.37
N LEU A 139 -0.90 -9.42 1.36
CA LEU A 139 -1.75 -10.60 1.12
C LEU A 139 -3.01 -10.28 0.31
N HIS A 140 -3.57 -9.09 0.48
CA HIS A 140 -4.71 -8.63 -0.31
C HIS A 140 -4.31 -8.28 -1.73
N LEU A 141 -3.09 -7.76 -1.94
CA LEU A 141 -2.59 -7.35 -3.24
C LEU A 141 -2.04 -8.49 -4.10
N PHE A 142 -2.10 -9.74 -3.63
CA PHE A 142 -1.65 -10.89 -4.39
C PHE A 142 -2.22 -10.98 -5.83
N PRO A 143 -3.53 -10.71 -6.07
CA PRO A 143 -4.06 -10.69 -7.43
C PRO A 143 -3.43 -9.60 -8.31
N VAL A 144 -3.05 -8.45 -7.73
CA VAL A 144 -2.34 -7.37 -8.43
C VAL A 144 -0.93 -7.82 -8.83
N PHE A 145 -0.21 -8.48 -7.92
CA PHE A 145 1.12 -9.02 -8.21
C PHE A 145 1.09 -10.06 -9.32
N ARG A 146 0.09 -10.94 -9.29
CA ARG A 146 -0.15 -11.91 -10.36
C ARG A 146 -0.45 -11.25 -11.70
N TRP A 147 -1.35 -10.28 -11.71
CA TRP A 147 -1.67 -9.54 -12.94
C TRP A 147 -0.42 -8.89 -13.52
N PHE A 148 0.42 -8.26 -12.69
CA PHE A 148 1.67 -7.64 -13.14
C PHE A 148 2.64 -8.66 -13.73
N ASP A 149 2.82 -9.82 -13.07
CA ASP A 149 3.69 -10.89 -13.56
C ASP A 149 3.19 -11.46 -14.91
N GLU A 150 1.87 -11.63 -15.06
CA GLU A 150 1.22 -12.03 -16.30
C GLU A 150 1.43 -11.00 -17.42
N GLN A 151 1.35 -9.69 -17.15
CA GLN A 151 1.65 -8.67 -18.16
C GLN A 151 3.14 -8.62 -18.50
N ARG A 152 4.01 -8.76 -17.49
CA ARG A 152 5.46 -8.74 -17.66
C ARG A 152 5.93 -9.89 -18.55
N THR A 153 5.39 -11.09 -18.32
CA THR A 153 5.68 -12.29 -19.13
C THR A 153 5.17 -12.18 -20.56
N ARG A 154 4.09 -11.44 -20.83
CA ARG A 154 3.64 -11.14 -22.20
C ARG A 154 4.63 -10.25 -22.96
N ILE A 155 5.28 -9.30 -22.28
CA ILE A 155 6.27 -8.39 -22.90
C ILE A 155 7.62 -9.10 -23.07
N LEU A 156 8.00 -9.90 -22.08
CA LEU A 156 9.22 -10.70 -22.08
C LEU A 156 8.86 -12.19 -21.94
N PRO A 157 8.40 -12.84 -23.02
CA PRO A 157 8.14 -14.27 -23.00
C PRO A 157 9.43 -14.99 -22.63
N SER A 158 9.39 -15.79 -21.58
CA SER A 158 10.51 -16.70 -21.30
C SER A 158 10.65 -17.62 -22.50
N THR A 159 11.85 -17.70 -23.08
CA THR A 159 12.14 -18.50 -24.29
C THR A 159 12.13 -20.01 -24.01
N SER A 160 11.40 -20.47 -22.99
CA SER A 160 11.26 -21.87 -22.61
C SER A 160 10.16 -22.61 -23.37
N GLU A 161 9.40 -21.94 -24.23
CA GLU A 161 8.55 -22.63 -25.22
C GLU A 161 9.43 -23.15 -26.35
N THR A 162 10.00 -24.34 -26.13
CA THR A 162 10.50 -25.17 -27.23
C THR A 162 9.33 -25.46 -28.18
N PRO A 163 9.40 -25.09 -29.47
CA PRO A 163 8.45 -25.60 -30.43
C PRO A 163 8.74 -27.09 -30.62
N SER A 164 7.73 -27.91 -30.36
CA SER A 164 7.85 -29.36 -30.46
C SER A 164 8.21 -29.79 -31.88
N ARG A 165 9.11 -30.79 -31.93
CA ARG A 165 9.33 -31.82 -32.96
C ARG A 165 10.09 -31.40 -34.22
N HIS A 166 11.32 -31.91 -34.34
CA HIS A 166 11.58 -33.00 -35.30
C HIS A 166 12.89 -33.76 -34.98
N THR A 167 12.71 -35.05 -34.65
CA THR A 167 13.56 -36.23 -34.96
C THR A 167 14.96 -36.38 -34.34
N GLY A 168 15.12 -37.47 -33.56
CA GLY A 168 16.33 -38.29 -33.59
C GLY A 168 17.17 -38.33 -32.30
N ASP A 169 16.94 -39.39 -31.52
CA ASP A 169 17.89 -40.13 -30.67
C ASP A 169 18.78 -39.44 -29.61
N TYR A 170 18.61 -39.97 -28.39
CA TYR A 170 19.60 -40.13 -27.31
C TYR A 170 20.42 -38.92 -26.86
N SER A 171 20.04 -38.32 -25.73
CA SER A 171 20.94 -38.18 -24.56
C SER A 171 20.18 -37.57 -23.39
N ALA A 172 20.20 -38.25 -22.25
CA ALA A 172 19.67 -37.73 -20.99
C ALA A 172 20.64 -36.70 -20.40
N SER A 173 20.21 -35.44 -20.37
CA SER A 173 20.61 -34.42 -19.39
C SER A 173 19.66 -33.23 -19.55
N ASP A 174 18.48 -33.35 -18.95
CA ASP A 174 17.54 -32.23 -18.80
C ASP A 174 18.01 -31.37 -17.63
N GLU A 175 19.13 -30.68 -17.83
CA GLU A 175 19.52 -29.56 -17.00
C GLU A 175 18.64 -28.40 -17.46
N LEU A 176 17.56 -28.13 -16.71
CA LEU A 176 16.79 -26.89 -16.78
C LEU A 176 17.78 -25.74 -16.60
N VAL A 177 18.36 -25.26 -17.70
CA VAL A 177 19.22 -24.09 -17.71
C VAL A 177 18.31 -22.90 -17.43
N VAL A 178 18.11 -22.62 -16.14
CA VAL A 178 17.59 -21.36 -15.65
C VAL A 178 18.51 -20.30 -16.21
N MET A 179 18.09 -19.62 -17.28
CA MET A 179 18.91 -18.57 -17.85
C MET A 179 19.05 -17.46 -16.81
N PRO A 180 20.27 -17.06 -16.42
CA PRO A 180 20.44 -16.00 -15.45
C PRO A 180 19.74 -14.74 -15.96
N TYR A 181 18.99 -14.07 -15.08
CA TYR A 181 18.27 -12.83 -15.36
C TYR A 181 19.14 -11.77 -16.09
N ALA A 182 20.45 -11.76 -15.83
CA ALA A 182 21.41 -10.90 -16.51
C ALA A 182 21.49 -11.11 -18.04
N LYS A 183 21.24 -12.33 -18.53
CA LYS A 183 21.26 -12.65 -19.97
C LYS A 183 19.98 -12.17 -20.67
N LEU A 184 18.82 -12.26 -20.00
CA LEU A 184 17.54 -11.74 -20.50
C LEU A 184 17.57 -10.22 -20.71
N LEU A 185 18.25 -9.47 -19.82
CA LEU A 185 18.40 -8.02 -19.94
C LEU A 185 19.24 -7.60 -21.17
N SER A 186 20.18 -8.43 -21.61
CA SER A 186 21.00 -8.17 -22.81
C SER A 186 20.23 -8.30 -24.13
N SER A 187 19.03 -8.90 -24.09
CA SER A 187 18.19 -9.22 -25.26
C SER A 187 16.93 -8.36 -25.38
N VAL A 188 16.72 -7.38 -24.49
CA VAL A 188 15.51 -6.54 -24.49
C VAL A 188 15.59 -5.51 -25.62
N SER A 189 14.67 -5.59 -26.57
CA SER A 189 14.54 -4.56 -27.62
C SER A 189 14.03 -3.23 -27.06
N GLY A 190 14.27 -2.13 -27.77
CA GLY A 190 13.79 -0.80 -27.35
C GLY A 190 12.26 -0.73 -27.18
N ASP A 191 11.50 -1.46 -28.01
CA ASP A 191 10.04 -1.57 -27.89
C ASP A 191 9.62 -2.30 -26.61
N GLN A 192 10.28 -3.42 -26.29
CA GLN A 192 10.03 -4.15 -25.04
C GLN A 192 10.42 -3.33 -23.81
N ALA A 193 11.52 -2.58 -23.86
CA ALA A 193 11.93 -1.70 -22.77
C ALA A 193 10.90 -0.58 -22.53
N SER A 194 10.36 0.00 -23.61
CA SER A 194 9.30 1.01 -23.52
C SER A 194 8.02 0.44 -22.90
N LYS A 195 7.60 -0.75 -23.35
CA LYS A 195 6.42 -1.45 -22.80
C LYS A 195 6.61 -1.83 -21.33
N LEU A 196 7.81 -2.28 -20.92
CA LEU A 196 8.09 -2.59 -19.52
C LEU A 196 8.02 -1.33 -18.64
N ARG A 197 8.59 -0.21 -19.09
CA ARG A 197 8.51 1.06 -18.36
C ARG A 197 7.07 1.55 -18.22
N GLU A 198 6.26 1.36 -19.25
CA GLU A 198 4.82 1.66 -19.20
C GLU A 198 4.10 0.76 -18.21
N LEU A 199 4.32 -0.56 -18.28
CA LEU A 199 3.75 -1.51 -17.35
C LEU A 199 4.13 -1.23 -15.90
N GLU A 200 5.39 -0.86 -15.62
CA GLU A 200 5.85 -0.49 -14.27
C GLU A 200 5.11 0.75 -13.74
N ARG A 201 4.88 1.76 -14.59
CA ARG A 201 4.08 2.94 -14.21
C ARG A 201 2.64 2.55 -13.90
N GLU A 202 2.03 1.73 -14.76
CA GLU A 202 0.66 1.26 -14.56
C GLU A 202 0.52 0.41 -13.30
N TYR A 203 1.52 -0.42 -13.01
CA TYR A 203 1.57 -1.25 -11.82
C TYR A 203 1.58 -0.39 -10.55
N GLU A 204 2.39 0.66 -10.49
CA GLU A 204 2.40 1.57 -9.34
C GLU A 204 1.06 2.30 -9.18
N GLU A 205 0.42 2.73 -10.28
CA GLU A 205 -0.92 3.34 -10.24
C GLU A 205 -1.98 2.36 -9.69
N VAL A 206 -1.96 1.11 -10.14
CA VAL A 206 -2.86 0.05 -9.67
C VAL A 206 -2.59 -0.28 -8.20
N LEU A 207 -1.33 -0.37 -7.78
CA LEU A 207 -0.98 -0.58 -6.37
C LEU A 207 -1.50 0.55 -5.50
N ASP A 208 -1.30 1.79 -5.92
CA ASP A 208 -1.73 2.96 -5.18
C ASP A 208 -3.24 2.98 -4.99
N GLU A 209 -4.00 2.75 -6.06
CA GLU A 209 -5.46 2.75 -5.99
C GLU A 209 -5.99 1.62 -5.08
N ASN A 210 -5.45 0.42 -5.21
CA ASN A 210 -5.85 -0.69 -4.33
C ASN A 210 -5.44 -0.45 -2.87
N CYS A 211 -4.34 0.25 -2.61
CA CYS A 211 -4.00 0.67 -1.25
C CYS A 211 -5.01 1.67 -0.68
N ARG A 212 -5.53 2.60 -1.50
CA ARG A 212 -6.60 3.51 -1.04
C ARG A 212 -7.85 2.74 -0.64
N ILE A 213 -8.25 1.77 -1.46
CA ILE A 213 -9.42 0.91 -1.24
C ILE A 213 -9.24 0.09 0.04
N LEU A 214 -8.09 -0.59 0.18
CA LEU A 214 -7.79 -1.42 1.35
C LEU A 214 -7.68 -0.59 2.64
N ALA A 215 -7.14 0.63 2.58
CA ALA A 215 -7.10 1.53 3.73
C ALA A 215 -8.51 1.91 4.24
N VAL A 216 -9.46 2.12 3.32
CA VAL A 216 -10.87 2.35 3.67
C VAL A 216 -11.48 1.09 4.29
N TYR A 217 -11.26 -0.08 3.68
CA TYR A 217 -11.70 -1.36 4.23
C TYR A 217 -11.18 -1.60 5.66
N PHE A 218 -9.88 -1.41 5.90
CA PHE A 218 -9.30 -1.59 7.24
C PHE A 218 -9.89 -0.61 8.25
N LYS A 219 -10.18 0.63 7.84
CA LYS A 219 -10.89 1.59 8.69
C LYS A 219 -12.30 1.10 9.04
N GLU A 220 -13.05 0.55 8.08
CA GLU A 220 -14.37 -0.02 8.35
C GLU A 220 -14.30 -1.18 9.33
N VAL A 221 -13.30 -2.07 9.18
CA VAL A 221 -13.01 -3.16 10.14
C VAL A 221 -12.71 -2.62 11.55
N LEU A 222 -12.00 -1.51 11.68
CA LEU A 222 -11.70 -0.90 12.98
C LEU A 222 -12.93 -0.23 13.62
N VAL A 223 -13.77 0.42 12.82
CA VAL A 223 -15.00 1.08 13.28
C VAL A 223 -16.05 0.05 13.71
N ASN A 224 -16.06 -1.10 13.06
CA ASN A 224 -16.94 -2.21 13.42
C ASN A 224 -16.44 -2.91 14.70
N LYS A 225 -17.15 -2.66 15.80
CA LYS A 225 -16.83 -3.23 17.11
C LYS A 225 -17.47 -4.59 17.36
N ASP A 226 -18.34 -5.04 16.46
CA ASP A 226 -19.03 -6.31 16.59
C ASP A 226 -18.18 -7.43 15.95
N GLU A 227 -17.53 -8.22 16.81
CA GLU A 227 -16.62 -9.30 16.41
C GLU A 227 -17.32 -10.43 15.63
N GLU A 228 -18.66 -10.54 15.72
CA GLU A 228 -19.44 -11.54 14.97
C GLU A 228 -19.73 -11.08 13.53
N SER A 229 -19.68 -9.77 13.27
CA SER A 229 -19.96 -9.20 11.96
C SER A 229 -18.70 -9.12 11.10
N THR A 230 -18.56 -10.06 10.17
CA THR A 230 -17.41 -10.08 9.25
C THR A 230 -17.61 -9.09 8.12
N ILE A 231 -16.67 -8.15 7.95
CA ILE A 231 -16.65 -7.25 6.79
C ILE A 231 -15.87 -7.93 5.67
N SER A 232 -16.55 -8.16 4.55
CA SER A 232 -15.95 -8.74 3.35
C SER A 232 -14.90 -7.80 2.76
N PRO A 233 -13.73 -8.31 2.34
CA PRO A 233 -12.75 -7.53 1.60
C PRO A 233 -13.33 -6.96 0.29
N PRO A 234 -12.90 -5.77 -0.13
CA PRO A 234 -13.33 -5.15 -1.37
C PRO A 234 -12.74 -5.87 -2.59
N LEU A 235 -13.38 -5.68 -3.74
CA LEU A 235 -12.80 -6.09 -5.03
C LEU A 235 -11.64 -5.18 -5.40
N LEU A 236 -10.58 -5.79 -5.94
CA LEU A 236 -9.41 -5.06 -6.40
C LEU A 236 -9.61 -4.54 -7.82
N ILE A 237 -9.04 -3.38 -8.10
CA ILE A 237 -9.00 -2.79 -9.43
C ILE A 237 -7.78 -3.36 -10.15
N LEU A 238 -7.97 -3.89 -11.35
CA LEU A 238 -6.91 -4.31 -12.26
C LEU A 238 -7.12 -3.57 -13.59
N LYS A 239 -6.04 -3.19 -14.29
CA LYS A 239 -6.17 -2.65 -15.64
C LYS A 239 -6.43 -3.78 -16.63
N SER A 240 -7.44 -3.60 -17.49
CA SER A 240 -7.67 -4.47 -18.64
C SER A 240 -6.48 -4.35 -19.60
N ALA A 241 -5.96 -5.48 -20.07
CA ALA A 241 -4.93 -5.47 -21.11
C ALA A 241 -5.56 -4.94 -22.41
N VAL A 242 -5.34 -3.65 -22.72
CA VAL A 242 -5.74 -3.11 -24.02
C VAL A 242 -4.82 -3.73 -25.06
N GLU A 243 -5.38 -4.63 -25.87
CA GLU A 243 -4.73 -5.11 -27.09
C GLU A 243 -4.44 -3.93 -28.01
N GLY A 244 -3.18 -3.73 -28.35
CA GLY A 244 -2.74 -2.78 -29.36
C GLY A 244 -3.25 -3.19 -30.75
N GLY A 245 -4.45 -2.76 -31.10
CA GLY A 245 -5.02 -2.83 -32.45
C GLY A 245 -5.41 -1.43 -32.91
N ARG A 246 -4.74 -0.93 -33.96
CA ARG A 246 -5.07 0.35 -34.63
C ARG A 246 -6.57 0.47 -34.93
N GLY A 247 -7.19 1.57 -34.51
CA GLY A 247 -8.51 1.98 -34.96
C GLY A 247 -8.94 3.31 -34.36
N ASN A 248 -8.98 4.35 -35.19
CA ASN A 248 -9.51 5.68 -34.89
C ASN A 248 -11.04 5.64 -34.77
N ASP A 249 -11.63 5.94 -33.60
CA ASP A 249 -12.78 6.85 -33.44
C ASP A 249 -13.13 7.04 -31.96
N GLY A 250 -13.70 8.19 -31.60
CA GLY A 250 -14.09 8.53 -30.22
C GLY A 250 -15.33 7.79 -29.72
N GLY A 251 -15.38 7.51 -28.41
CA GLY A 251 -16.60 7.03 -27.75
C GLY A 251 -16.35 6.37 -26.39
N GLU A 252 -16.69 7.12 -25.33
CA GLU A 252 -17.08 6.72 -23.95
C GLU A 252 -16.39 5.53 -23.26
N ASP A 253 -15.65 5.86 -22.19
CA ASP A 253 -15.18 4.95 -21.14
C ASP A 253 -16.29 4.00 -20.66
N ARG A 254 -16.20 2.72 -21.03
CA ARG A 254 -16.94 1.65 -20.38
C ARG A 254 -16.00 0.90 -19.44
N LYS A 255 -16.27 1.05 -18.13
CA LYS A 255 -15.73 0.20 -17.07
C LYS A 255 -16.31 -1.21 -17.26
N GLU A 256 -15.47 -2.19 -17.59
CA GLU A 256 -15.89 -3.59 -17.59
C GLU A 256 -15.77 -4.18 -16.18
N GLU A 257 -16.91 -4.38 -15.55
CA GLU A 257 -17.05 -5.21 -14.34
C GLU A 257 -16.96 -6.69 -14.75
N MET A 258 -15.89 -7.37 -14.33
CA MET A 258 -15.77 -8.82 -14.58
C MET A 258 -16.65 -9.59 -13.59
N GLN A 259 -17.87 -9.92 -13.99
CA GLN A 259 -18.76 -10.81 -13.27
C GLN A 259 -18.53 -12.26 -13.74
N MET A 260 -18.17 -13.15 -12.82
CA MET A 260 -17.81 -14.54 -13.13
C MET A 260 -19.04 -15.38 -13.53
N PRO A 261 -18.90 -16.33 -14.49
CA PRO A 261 -20.01 -17.17 -14.91
C PRO A 261 -20.41 -18.19 -13.83
N VAL A 262 -21.70 -18.19 -13.51
CA VAL A 262 -22.33 -19.17 -12.62
C VAL A 262 -22.30 -20.55 -13.27
N LEU A 263 -21.53 -21.47 -12.70
CA LEU A 263 -21.60 -22.89 -13.05
C LEU A 263 -22.92 -23.47 -12.53
N LYS A 264 -23.82 -23.81 -13.45
CA LYS A 264 -25.00 -24.64 -13.17
C LYS A 264 -24.53 -26.04 -12.79
N ASN A 265 -24.75 -26.42 -11.53
CA ASN A 265 -24.67 -27.82 -11.13
C ASN A 265 -25.80 -28.61 -11.82
N GLY A 266 -25.40 -29.51 -12.72
CA GLY A 266 -26.27 -30.58 -13.22
C GLY A 266 -26.57 -31.57 -12.09
N ARG A 267 -27.83 -31.98 -11.99
CA ARG A 267 -28.26 -33.18 -11.27
C ARG A 267 -27.91 -34.42 -12.06
#